data_AF-A0A2M6X920-F1
#
_entry.id   AF-A0A2M6X920-F1
#
_cell.length_a   1.000
_cell.length_b   1.000
_cell.length_c   1.000
_cell.angle_alpha   90.00
_cell.angle_beta   90.00
_cell.angle_gamma   90.00
#
_symmetry.space_group_name_H-M   'P 1'
#
loop_
_entity.id
_entity.type
_entity.pdbx_description
1 polymer ?
#
loop_
_entity_poly.entity_id
_entity_poly.type
_entity_poly.pdbx_seq_one_letter_code
_entity_poly.pdbx_strand_id
1 'polypeptide(L)'
;MKRDCVWWGFQDVSYVEHYEKIIDWYWKKIAPKGLSLKLLTNKSSVEQKMVEKQYARRKMKFWSDAKQFTASTWVCGDYVIMIVTNQQPHYLVEIYDATFAHNMREVFKGLWKKVR
;
A
#
# COMPACT_ATOMS: atom_id res chain seq x y z
N MET A 1 -16.04 10.23 12.66
CA MET A 1 -15.95 10.21 11.18
C MET A 1 -16.18 8.78 10.70
N LYS A 2 -17.05 8.54 9.70
CA LYS A 2 -17.36 7.17 9.24
C LYS A 2 -16.15 6.61 8.48
N ARG A 3 -15.48 5.57 9.01
CA ARG A 3 -14.30 4.94 8.37
C ARG A 3 -14.77 4.20 7.11
N ASP A 4 -14.15 4.49 5.96
CA ASP A 4 -14.57 4.02 4.63
C ASP A 4 -14.01 2.63 4.25
N CYS A 5 -13.35 1.94 5.17
CA CYS A 5 -12.66 0.66 4.95
C CYS A 5 -11.70 0.66 3.74
N VAL A 6 -11.16 1.84 3.37
CA VAL A 6 -10.15 1.96 2.32
C VAL A 6 -8.78 2.21 2.94
N TRP A 7 -7.83 1.36 2.59
CA TRP A 7 -6.41 1.56 2.85
C TRP A 7 -5.76 2.25 1.65
N TRP A 8 -4.93 3.23 1.94
CA TRP A 8 -4.23 4.06 0.95
C TRP A 8 -2.73 3.97 1.19
N GLY A 9 -1.90 4.08 0.17
CA GLY A 9 -0.46 4.04 0.44
C GLY A 9 0.44 4.06 -0.79
N PHE A 10 1.75 4.02 -0.50
CA PHE A 10 2.77 3.62 -1.45
C PHE A 10 3.25 2.22 -1.13
N GLN A 11 3.71 1.51 -2.15
CA GLN A 11 4.31 0.20 -2.02
C GLN A 11 5.74 0.27 -2.55
N ASP A 12 6.67 -0.22 -1.73
CA ASP A 12 8.02 -0.51 -2.16
C ASP A 12 8.12 -1.93 -2.72
N VAL A 13 8.98 -2.10 -3.72
CA VAL A 13 9.12 -3.35 -4.49
C VAL A 13 9.67 -4.47 -3.61
N SER A 14 10.60 -4.18 -2.70
CA SER A 14 11.25 -5.21 -1.87
C SER A 14 10.25 -5.92 -0.95
N TYR A 15 9.16 -5.24 -0.56
CA TYR A 15 8.13 -5.88 0.26
C TYR A 15 7.46 -7.02 -0.50
N VAL A 16 7.17 -6.82 -1.80
CA VAL A 16 6.59 -7.87 -2.62
C VAL A 16 7.60 -8.99 -2.85
N GLU A 17 8.86 -8.64 -3.15
CA GLU A 17 9.92 -9.62 -3.37
C GLU A 17 10.10 -10.58 -2.19
N HIS A 18 10.02 -10.06 -0.96
CA HIS A 18 10.21 -10.85 0.24
C HIS A 18 8.92 -11.53 0.75
N TYR A 19 7.75 -10.92 0.52
CA TYR A 19 6.51 -11.32 1.20
C TYR A 19 5.32 -11.60 0.26
N GLU A 20 5.54 -11.83 -1.03
CA GLU A 20 4.50 -12.19 -2.01
C GLU A 20 3.55 -13.29 -1.51
N LYS A 21 4.09 -14.36 -0.91
CA LYS A 21 3.28 -15.48 -0.38
C LYS A 21 2.31 -15.05 0.72
N ILE A 22 2.73 -14.12 1.57
CA ILE A 22 1.89 -13.57 2.65
C ILE A 22 0.80 -12.69 2.04
N ILE A 23 1.15 -11.85 1.06
CA ILE A 23 0.19 -11.02 0.32
C ILE A 23 -0.87 -11.91 -0.31
N ASP A 24 -0.45 -12.97 -1.03
CA ASP A 24 -1.34 -13.90 -1.69
C ASP A 24 -2.29 -14.59 -0.71
N TRP A 25 -1.75 -15.11 0.39
CA TRP A 25 -2.55 -15.76 1.43
C TRP A 25 -3.57 -14.79 2.03
N TYR A 26 -3.15 -13.57 2.39
CA TYR A 26 -4.02 -12.55 2.97
C TYR A 26 -5.22 -12.26 2.07
N TRP A 27 -4.98 -11.94 0.80
CA TRP A 27 -6.03 -11.57 -0.15
C TRP A 27 -6.93 -12.74 -0.56
N LYS A 28 -6.42 -13.97 -0.55
CA LYS A 28 -7.20 -15.17 -0.91
C LYS A 28 -8.02 -15.73 0.26
N LYS A 29 -7.56 -15.57 1.50
CA LYS A 29 -8.10 -16.31 2.65
C LYS A 29 -8.79 -15.46 3.70
N ILE A 30 -8.24 -14.28 4.03
CA ILE A 30 -8.65 -13.56 5.25
C ILE A 30 -9.05 -12.10 5.03
N ALA A 31 -8.74 -11.50 3.87
CA ALA A 31 -9.06 -10.11 3.60
C ALA A 31 -10.57 -9.83 3.76
N PRO A 32 -10.98 -8.91 4.67
CA PRO A 32 -12.38 -8.60 4.90
C PRO A 32 -13.10 -8.18 3.61
N LYS A 33 -14.38 -8.55 3.44
CA LYS A 33 -15.14 -8.28 2.21
C LYS A 33 -15.27 -6.79 1.89
N GLY A 34 -15.34 -5.94 2.92
CA GLY A 34 -15.43 -4.49 2.80
C GLY A 34 -14.10 -3.77 2.67
N LEU A 35 -12.96 -4.46 2.81
CA LEU A 35 -11.65 -3.84 2.73
C LEU A 35 -11.23 -3.61 1.27
N SER A 36 -10.84 -2.37 0.95
CA SER A 36 -10.19 -2.04 -0.32
C SER A 36 -8.81 -1.44 -0.07
N LEU A 37 -7.82 -1.85 -0.85
CA LEU A 37 -6.47 -1.31 -0.83
C LEU A 37 -6.19 -0.58 -2.14
N LYS A 38 -5.63 0.63 -2.03
CA LYS A 38 -5.22 1.48 -3.16
C LYS A 38 -3.77 1.90 -2.97
N LEU A 39 -2.88 1.37 -3.81
CA LEU A 39 -1.44 1.58 -3.72
C LEU A 39 -0.89 2.30 -4.94
N LEU A 40 -0.06 3.30 -4.70
CA LEU A 40 0.88 3.81 -5.70
C LEU A 40 2.17 2.99 -5.60
N THR A 41 2.78 2.62 -6.72
CA THR A 41 4.03 1.85 -6.72
C THR A 41 4.96 2.30 -7.83
N ASN A 42 6.22 1.86 -7.77
CA ASN A 42 7.20 2.02 -8.84
C ASN A 42 6.91 1.00 -9.95
N LYS A 43 7.31 1.34 -11.19
CA LYS A 43 7.26 0.37 -12.29
C LYS A 43 8.39 -0.65 -12.12
N SER A 44 8.03 -1.87 -11.74
CA SER A 44 8.93 -3.03 -11.71
C SER A 44 8.24 -4.27 -12.27
N SER A 45 9.01 -5.25 -12.72
CA SER A 45 8.46 -6.53 -13.21
C SER A 45 7.70 -7.29 -12.13
N VAL A 46 8.14 -7.18 -10.88
CA VAL A 46 7.49 -7.80 -9.71
C VAL A 46 6.12 -7.17 -9.46
N GLU A 47 6.03 -5.85 -9.50
CA GLU A 47 4.75 -5.15 -9.26
C GLU A 47 3.78 -5.30 -10.44
N GLN A 48 4.29 -5.44 -11.67
CA GLN A 48 3.47 -5.81 -12.83
C GLN A 48 2.79 -7.16 -12.63
N LYS A 49 3.53 -8.19 -12.19
CA LYS A 49 2.95 -9.50 -11.84
C LYS A 49 1.87 -9.38 -10.77
N MET A 50 2.05 -8.50 -9.79
CA MET A 50 1.05 -8.28 -8.74
C MET A 50 -0.23 -7.61 -9.25
N VAL A 51 -0.15 -6.77 -10.29
CA VAL A 51 -1.32 -6.23 -10.99
C VAL A 51 -2.02 -7.33 -11.79
N GLU A 52 -1.25 -8.18 -12.47
CA GLU A 52 -1.76 -9.31 -13.27
C GLU A 52 -2.50 -10.36 -12.43
N LYS A 53 -2.19 -10.48 -11.13
CA LYS A 53 -2.95 -11.34 -10.19
C LYS A 53 -4.40 -10.88 -9.96
N GLN A 54 -4.78 -9.67 -10.39
CA GLN A 54 -6.17 -9.19 -10.43
C GLN A 54 -6.96 -9.38 -9.12
N TYR A 55 -6.34 -9.09 -7.98
CA TYR A 55 -7.05 -9.05 -6.71
C TYR A 55 -8.14 -7.97 -6.73
N ALA A 56 -9.41 -8.37 -6.79
CA ALA A 56 -10.56 -7.49 -7.05
C ALA A 56 -10.61 -6.20 -6.20
N ARG A 57 -10.10 -6.24 -4.96
CA ARG A 57 -10.12 -5.13 -4.01
C ARG A 57 -8.74 -4.51 -3.72
N ARG A 58 -7.67 -4.96 -4.38
CA ARG A 58 -6.33 -4.38 -4.31
C ARG A 58 -6.01 -3.73 -5.65
N LYS A 59 -6.15 -2.41 -5.70
CA LYS A 59 -5.90 -1.61 -6.88
C LYS A 59 -4.52 -0.98 -6.76
N MET A 60 -3.77 -1.03 -7.86
CA MET A 60 -2.44 -0.41 -7.92
C MET A 60 -2.36 0.53 -9.11
N LYS A 61 -1.60 1.60 -8.95
CA LYS A 61 -1.21 2.50 -10.03
C LYS A 61 0.29 2.71 -10.00
N PHE A 62 0.91 2.75 -11.18
CA PHE A 62 2.32 3.05 -11.32
C PHE A 62 2.51 4.56 -11.37
N TRP A 63 3.27 5.13 -10.45
CA TRP A 63 3.53 6.58 -10.44
C TRP A 63 4.92 6.88 -10.98
N SER A 64 4.97 7.35 -12.23
CA SER A 64 6.22 7.61 -12.96
C SER A 64 7.06 8.77 -12.41
N ASP A 65 6.43 9.73 -11.72
CA ASP A 65 7.15 10.91 -11.20
C ASP A 65 7.88 10.61 -9.89
N ALA A 66 7.54 9.49 -9.23
CA ALA A 66 8.31 8.99 -8.11
C ALA A 66 9.57 8.29 -8.63
N LYS A 67 10.75 8.78 -8.25
CA LYS A 67 12.02 8.13 -8.62
C LYS A 67 12.07 6.70 -8.12
N GLN A 68 11.81 6.51 -6.82
CA GLN A 68 11.73 5.21 -6.17
C GLN A 68 11.18 5.38 -4.75
N PHE A 69 10.11 4.66 -4.40
CA PHE A 69 9.79 4.42 -2.99
C PHE A 69 10.81 3.51 -2.32
N THR A 70 11.31 3.90 -1.15
CA THR A 70 12.27 3.13 -0.34
C THR A 70 11.62 2.40 0.84
N ALA A 71 10.33 2.63 1.07
CA ALA A 71 9.53 2.00 2.10
C ALA A 71 8.09 1.89 1.64
N SER A 72 7.38 0.84 2.06
CA SER A 72 5.93 0.77 1.91
C SER A 72 5.29 1.59 3.01
N THR A 73 4.38 2.51 2.68
CA THR A 73 3.66 3.33 3.67
C THR A 73 2.18 3.22 3.44
N TRP A 74 1.44 2.74 4.43
CA TRP A 74 0.01 2.49 4.36
C TRP A 74 -0.75 3.30 5.41
N VAL A 75 -1.90 3.83 5.03
CA VAL A 75 -2.85 4.52 5.90
C VAL A 75 -4.04 3.61 6.14
N CYS A 76 -4.13 3.07 7.34
CA CYS A 76 -5.08 2.03 7.75
C CYS A 76 -5.98 2.56 8.87
N GLY A 77 -7.13 3.13 8.51
CA GLY A 77 -7.96 3.85 9.49
C GLY A 77 -7.22 5.04 10.11
N ASP A 78 -6.98 4.98 11.42
CA ASP A 78 -6.28 6.02 12.19
C ASP A 78 -4.79 5.67 12.40
N TYR A 79 -4.31 4.63 11.72
CA TYR A 79 -2.92 4.21 11.74
C TYR A 79 -2.19 4.60 10.45
N VAL A 80 -0.92 4.99 10.60
CA VAL A 80 0.04 5.05 9.51
C VAL A 80 1.12 3.99 9.78
N ILE A 81 1.27 3.06 8.84
CA ILE A 81 2.20 1.93 8.94
C ILE A 81 3.29 2.15 7.90
N MET A 82 4.54 2.13 8.32
CA MET A 82 5.70 2.13 7.43
C MET A 82 6.41 0.79 7.54
N ILE A 83 6.69 0.16 6.41
CA ILE A 83 7.35 -1.15 6.32
C ILE A 83 8.61 -0.99 5.48
N VAL A 84 9.74 -1.37 6.06
CA VAL A 84 11.07 -1.22 5.45
C VAL A 84 11.70 -2.60 5.30
N THR A 85 11.81 -3.04 4.05
CA THR A 85 12.28 -4.38 3.67
C THR A 85 13.40 -4.35 2.65
N ASN A 86 13.90 -3.17 2.31
CA ASN A 86 15.03 -2.98 1.38
C ASN A 86 16.40 -3.04 2.09
N GLN A 87 16.41 -3.23 3.41
CA GLN A 87 17.61 -3.32 4.25
C GLN A 87 17.35 -4.23 5.45
N GLN A 88 18.42 -4.77 6.07
CA GLN A 88 18.34 -5.63 7.24
C GLN A 88 18.73 -4.90 8.54
N PRO A 89 18.08 -5.21 9.69
CA PRO A 89 16.91 -6.09 9.79
C PRO A 89 15.67 -5.43 9.15
N HIS A 90 14.79 -6.26 8.56
CA HIS A 90 13.45 -5.78 8.16
C HIS A 90 12.71 -5.23 9.39
N TYR A 91 12.03 -4.10 9.24
CA TYR A 91 11.27 -3.52 10.34
C TYR A 91 9.98 -2.84 9.87
N LEU A 92 9.11 -2.61 10.85
CA LEU A 92 7.85 -1.90 10.68
C LEU A 92 7.72 -0.86 11.79
N VAL A 93 7.22 0.31 11.43
CA VAL A 93 6.80 1.36 12.37
C VAL A 93 5.31 1.55 12.23
N GLU A 94 4.59 1.50 13.35
CA GLU A 94 3.16 1.75 13.42
C GLU A 94 2.91 3.00 14.26
N ILE A 95 2.23 3.97 13.68
CA ILE A 95 1.88 5.23 14.32
C ILE A 95 0.36 5.29 14.44
N TYR A 96 -0.14 5.33 15.67
CA TYR A 96 -1.56 5.60 15.94
C TYR A 96 -1.76 7.10 16.14
N ASP A 97 -2.17 7.79 15.09
CA ASP A 97 -2.49 9.22 15.12
C ASP A 97 -3.56 9.54 14.07
N ALA A 98 -4.77 9.86 14.55
CA ALA A 98 -5.92 10.11 13.69
C ALA A 98 -5.74 11.36 12.81
N THR A 99 -5.02 12.40 13.30
CA THR A 99 -4.78 13.64 12.56
C THR A 99 -3.80 13.39 11.42
N PHE A 100 -2.69 12.71 11.72
CA PHE A 100 -1.70 12.36 10.72
C PHE A 100 -2.27 11.40 9.68
N ALA A 101 -2.99 10.35 10.11
CA ALA A 101 -3.65 9.41 9.22
C ALA A 101 -4.69 10.10 8.32
N HIS A 102 -5.47 11.06 8.85
CA HIS A 102 -6.39 11.86 8.05
C HIS A 102 -5.67 12.67 6.97
N ASN A 103 -4.64 13.44 7.35
CA ASN A 103 -3.90 14.29 6.42
C ASN A 103 -3.23 13.46 5.32
N MET A 104 -2.59 12.35 5.67
CA MET A 104 -1.99 11.44 4.70
C MET A 104 -3.04 10.85 3.76
N ARG A 105 -4.20 10.43 4.27
CA ARG A 105 -5.31 9.93 3.43
C ARG A 105 -5.74 10.95 2.37
N GLU A 106 -5.85 12.23 2.73
CA GLU A 106 -6.23 13.27 1.77
C GLU A 106 -5.14 13.50 0.71
N VAL A 107 -3.86 13.47 1.10
CA VAL A 107 -2.74 13.48 0.14
C VAL A 107 -2.85 12.32 -0.86
N PHE A 108 -3.05 11.09 -0.37
CA PHE A 108 -3.18 9.91 -1.23
C PHE A 108 -4.41 9.97 -2.15
N LYS A 109 -5.56 10.44 -1.65
CA LYS A 109 -6.76 10.65 -2.49
C LYS A 109 -6.49 11.65 -3.60
N GLY A 110 -5.76 12.73 -3.31
CA GLY A 110 -5.35 13.73 -4.29
C GLY A 110 -4.45 13.13 -5.36
N LEU A 111 -3.39 12.43 -4.96
CA LEU A 111 -2.46 11.75 -5.87
C LEU A 111 -3.16 10.70 -6.72
N TRP A 112 -4.03 9.88 -6.12
CA TRP A 112 -4.74 8.79 -6.82
C TRP A 112 -5.59 9.26 -8.01
N LYS A 113 -6.14 10.48 -7.93
CA LYS A 113 -6.89 11.11 -9.02
C LYS A 113 -6.00 11.58 -10.17
N LYS A 114 -4.74 11.94 -9.86
CA LYS A 114 -3.78 12.50 -10.82
C LYS A 114 -2.96 11.42 -11.53
N VAL A 115 -2.51 10.41 -10.78
CA VAL A 115 -1.76 9.28 -11.33
C VAL A 115 -2.71 8.47 -12.22
N ARG A 116 -2.34 8.24 -13.48
CA ARG A 116 -3.14 7.47 -14.43
C ARG A 116 -2.91 5.98 -14.25
#